data_AF-A0A3D0H503-F1
#
_entry.id   AF-A0A3D0H503-F1
#
_cell.length_a   1.000
_cell.length_b   1.000
_cell.length_c   1.000
_cell.angle_alpha   90.00
_cell.angle_beta   90.00
_cell.angle_gamma   90.00
#
_symmetry.space_group_name_H-M   'P 1'
#
loop_
_entity.id
_entity.type
_entity.pdbx_description
1 polymer ?
#
loop_
_entity_poly.entity_id
_entity_poly.type
_entity_poly.pdbx_seq_one_letter_code
_entity_poly.pdbx_strand_id
1 'polypeptide(L)'
;LAESFMAGDPHAGGGFVILNGMAFDDRGRLIELTTPYPGSNLFSLASGGAIFARDPHRRLVEEQLNGGEFAEFTDADWQLIRPYLEENERLFGISIEQDLLTVGGRVRDPREVYRKVRAVQLAVLTGVANNQDAVLAKAADH
;
A
#
# COMPACT_ATOMS: atom_id res chain seq x y z
N LEU A 1 14.49 -6.24 -6.01
CA LEU A 1 13.58 -7.41 -6.21
C LEU A 1 12.11 -7.06 -5.96
N ALA A 2 11.77 -6.16 -5.02
CA ALA A 2 10.38 -5.72 -4.78
C ALA A 2 9.80 -4.77 -5.85
N GLU A 3 10.66 -4.09 -6.63
CA GLU A 3 10.24 -3.10 -7.64
C GLU A 3 9.43 -3.70 -8.79
N SER A 4 9.71 -4.93 -9.23
CA SER A 4 8.92 -5.57 -10.31
C SER A 4 7.61 -6.16 -9.82
N PHE A 5 7.53 -6.53 -8.53
CA PHE A 5 6.31 -7.10 -7.94
C PHE A 5 5.23 -6.03 -7.79
N MET A 6 5.61 -4.84 -7.33
CA MET A 6 4.68 -3.73 -7.09
C MET A 6 4.30 -2.98 -8.36
N ALA A 7 4.77 -3.34 -9.56
CA ALA A 7 4.45 -2.58 -10.77
C ALA A 7 2.95 -2.73 -11.17
N GLY A 8 2.37 -1.67 -11.76
CA GLY A 8 1.03 -1.70 -12.36
C GLY A 8 -0.14 -1.37 -11.41
N ASP A 9 -1.37 -1.41 -11.92
CA ASP A 9 -2.60 -1.19 -11.13
C ASP A 9 -3.03 -2.50 -10.45
N PRO A 10 -3.22 -2.53 -9.12
CA PRO A 10 -3.73 -3.70 -8.40
C PRO A 10 -5.02 -4.32 -8.98
N HIS A 11 -5.88 -3.52 -9.62
CA HIS A 11 -7.13 -4.00 -10.22
C HIS A 11 -6.97 -4.47 -11.67
N ALA A 12 -5.78 -4.32 -12.25
CA ALA A 12 -5.46 -4.73 -13.62
C ALA A 12 -4.21 -5.65 -13.67
N GLY A 13 -4.00 -6.45 -12.62
CA GLY A 13 -2.91 -7.44 -12.55
C GLY A 13 -1.58 -6.90 -12.06
N GLY A 14 -1.54 -5.65 -11.58
CA GLY A 14 -0.41 -5.12 -10.82
C GLY A 14 -0.35 -5.66 -9.39
N GLY A 15 0.81 -5.56 -8.75
CA GLY A 15 0.99 -6.07 -7.40
C GLY A 15 0.50 -5.14 -6.30
N PHE A 16 0.23 -5.74 -5.14
CA PHE A 16 -0.10 -5.02 -3.92
C PHE A 16 0.41 -5.76 -2.69
N VAL A 17 0.44 -5.07 -1.55
CA VAL A 17 0.81 -5.63 -0.26
C VAL A 17 -0.28 -5.32 0.76
N ILE A 18 -0.56 -6.28 1.66
CA ILE A 18 -1.42 -6.07 2.83
C ILE A 18 -0.53 -6.01 4.07
N LEU A 19 -0.63 -4.93 4.85
CA LEU A 19 0.13 -4.74 6.09
C LEU A 19 -0.82 -4.70 7.30
N ASN A 20 -0.92 -5.81 8.02
CA ASN A 20 -1.85 -5.93 9.15
C ASN A 20 -1.33 -5.32 10.47
N GLY A 21 -0.01 -5.20 10.66
CA GLY A 21 0.55 -4.60 11.87
C GLY A 21 0.22 -5.37 13.17
N MET A 22 0.07 -6.68 13.08
CA MET A 22 -0.30 -7.58 14.18
C MET A 22 0.87 -8.49 14.58
N ALA A 23 0.88 -8.96 15.82
CA ALA A 23 1.81 -9.98 16.32
C ALA A 23 1.09 -10.95 17.26
N PHE A 24 1.65 -12.14 17.46
CA PHE A 24 1.20 -13.04 18.52
C PHE A 24 1.91 -12.69 19.84
N ASP A 25 1.16 -12.63 20.93
CA ASP A 25 1.73 -12.57 22.28
C ASP A 25 2.24 -13.93 22.74
N ASP A 26 2.85 -13.98 23.93
CA ASP A 26 3.39 -15.22 24.53
C ASP A 26 2.32 -16.30 24.80
N ARG A 27 1.04 -15.96 24.68
CA ARG A 27 -0.11 -16.86 24.84
C ARG A 27 -0.74 -17.24 23.51
N GLY A 28 -0.13 -16.84 22.39
CA GLY A 28 -0.64 -17.12 21.04
C GLY A 28 -1.87 -16.29 20.67
N ARG A 29 -2.15 -15.19 21.36
CA ARG A 29 -3.25 -14.29 21.01
C ARG A 29 -2.74 -13.21 20.07
N LEU A 30 -3.54 -12.89 19.06
CA LEU A 30 -3.19 -11.80 18.15
C LEU A 30 -3.39 -10.45 18.84
N ILE A 31 -2.37 -9.60 18.79
CA ILE A 31 -2.34 -8.26 19.37
C ILE A 31 -1.82 -7.25 18.37
N GLU A 32 -2.25 -6.00 18.50
CA GLU A 32 -1.71 -4.91 17.69
C GLU A 32 -0.27 -4.58 18.09
N LEU A 33 0.59 -4.38 17.09
CA LEU A 33 1.93 -3.84 17.34
C LEU A 33 1.81 -2.39 17.82
N THR A 34 2.58 -2.04 18.86
CA THR A 34 2.65 -0.65 19.35
C THR A 34 3.20 0.31 18.31
N THR A 35 4.13 -0.17 17.49
CA THR A 35 4.71 0.53 16.34
C THR A 35 4.52 -0.34 15.10
N PRO A 36 3.31 -0.35 14.50
CA PRO A 36 2.97 -1.30 13.43
C PRO A 36 3.70 -1.02 12.11
N TYR A 37 4.26 0.18 11.97
CA TYR A 37 4.89 0.70 10.77
C TYR A 37 6.29 1.27 11.08
N PRO A 38 7.25 0.45 11.52
CA PRO A 38 8.60 0.94 11.82
C PRO A 38 9.34 1.28 10.52
N GLY A 39 10.09 2.39 10.54
CA GLY A 39 10.92 2.85 9.41
C GLY A 39 10.27 3.94 8.56
N SER A 40 11.09 4.72 7.87
CA SER A 40 10.68 5.89 7.09
C SER A 40 10.47 5.61 5.61
N ASN A 41 10.27 4.35 5.20
CA ASN A 41 10.35 3.97 3.79
C ASN A 41 9.44 2.77 3.42
N LEU A 42 8.17 2.83 3.82
CA LEU A 42 7.22 1.74 3.54
C LEU A 42 6.83 1.67 2.07
N PHE A 43 6.93 2.80 1.38
CA PHE A 43 6.79 2.90 -0.06
C PHE A 43 8.11 3.47 -0.56
N SER A 44 8.82 2.75 -1.42
CA SER A 44 10.08 3.22 -1.98
C SER A 44 10.03 3.05 -3.49
N LEU A 45 9.84 4.17 -4.21
CA LEU A 45 10.07 4.31 -5.65
C LEU A 45 9.51 3.16 -6.51
N ALA A 46 8.39 2.55 -6.09
CA ALA A 46 7.74 1.51 -6.87
C ALA A 46 7.14 2.12 -8.13
N SER A 47 7.31 1.45 -9.27
CA SER A 47 6.75 1.85 -10.57
C SER A 47 5.22 1.70 -10.65
N GLY A 48 4.55 1.30 -9.55
CA GLY A 48 3.11 1.17 -9.43
C GLY A 48 2.67 0.56 -8.09
N GLY A 49 1.47 -0.01 -8.07
CA GLY A 49 0.96 -0.86 -7.00
C GLY A 49 0.27 -0.11 -5.85
N ALA A 50 -0.18 -0.88 -4.86
CA ALA A 50 -0.78 -0.32 -3.64
C ALA A 50 -0.39 -1.09 -2.38
N ILE A 51 -0.37 -0.38 -1.25
CA ILE A 51 -0.32 -0.97 0.09
C ILE A 51 -1.68 -0.76 0.74
N PHE A 52 -2.24 -1.84 1.29
CA PHE A 52 -3.44 -1.83 2.11
C PHE A 52 -3.03 -2.06 3.57
N ALA A 53 -2.91 -0.98 4.34
CA ALA A 53 -2.43 -1.02 5.72
C ALA A 53 -3.61 -1.01 6.71
N ARG A 54 -3.68 -1.99 7.62
CA ARG A 54 -4.64 -2.04 8.73
C ARG A 54 -4.27 -1.03 9.80
N ASP A 55 -4.71 0.20 9.62
CA ASP A 55 -4.36 1.34 10.44
C ASP A 55 -5.57 2.10 11.02
N PRO A 56 -6.31 1.47 11.96
CA PRO A 56 -7.49 2.08 12.56
C PRO A 56 -7.16 3.27 13.49
N HIS A 57 -5.89 3.43 13.85
CA HIS A 57 -5.41 4.48 14.77
C HIS A 57 -4.64 5.59 14.07
N ARG A 58 -4.60 5.58 12.73
CA ARG A 58 -3.93 6.56 11.88
C ARG A 58 -2.44 6.77 12.25
N ARG A 59 -1.74 5.67 12.53
CA ARG A 59 -0.33 5.65 12.95
C ARG A 59 0.65 5.88 11.79
N LEU A 60 0.30 5.45 10.58
CA LEU A 60 1.04 5.68 9.35
C LEU A 60 0.94 7.15 8.93
N VAL A 61 2.07 7.81 8.70
CA VAL A 61 2.12 9.23 8.34
C VAL A 61 2.74 9.44 6.96
N GLU A 62 2.47 10.59 6.34
CA GLU A 62 2.92 10.90 4.97
C GLU A 62 4.44 10.87 4.83
N GLU A 63 5.18 11.25 5.88
CA GLU A 63 6.64 11.25 5.93
C GLU A 63 7.25 9.84 5.79
N GLN A 64 6.44 8.78 5.92
CA GLN A 64 6.87 7.39 5.72
C GLN A 64 6.65 6.88 4.29
N LEU A 65 5.99 7.67 3.43
CA LEU A 65 5.48 7.26 2.11
C LEU A 65 6.36 7.77 0.96
N ASN A 66 7.68 7.57 0.96
CA ASN A 66 8.58 8.12 -0.08
C ASN A 66 8.17 7.74 -1.52
N GLY A 67 7.51 8.66 -2.23
CA GLY A 67 6.99 8.44 -3.59
C GLY A 67 5.62 7.73 -3.63
N GLY A 68 4.92 7.67 -2.50
CA GLY A 68 3.54 7.23 -2.37
C GLY A 68 2.65 8.30 -1.73
N GLU A 69 1.35 8.12 -1.87
CA GLU A 69 0.34 9.00 -1.26
C GLU A 69 -0.82 8.16 -0.72
N PHE A 70 -1.51 8.69 0.29
CA PHE A 70 -2.78 8.12 0.71
C PHE A 70 -3.82 8.29 -0.40
N ALA A 71 -4.62 7.24 -0.60
CA ALA A 71 -5.78 7.26 -1.48
C ALA A 71 -7.00 6.73 -0.73
N GLU A 72 -8.19 7.00 -1.27
CA GLU A 72 -9.42 6.43 -0.75
C GLU A 72 -9.37 4.89 -0.81
N PHE A 73 -9.79 4.24 0.27
CA PHE A 73 -10.00 2.80 0.32
C PHE A 73 -11.45 2.50 -0.07
N THR A 74 -11.63 1.81 -1.19
CA THR A 74 -12.93 1.58 -1.84
C THR A 74 -13.46 0.16 -1.62
N ASP A 75 -14.70 -0.10 -2.01
CA ASP A 75 -15.24 -1.48 -2.00
C ASP A 75 -14.50 -2.41 -2.96
N ALA A 76 -14.01 -1.89 -4.09
CA ALA A 76 -13.19 -2.66 -5.02
C ALA A 76 -11.87 -3.09 -4.37
N ASP A 77 -11.26 -2.21 -3.58
CA ASP A 77 -10.05 -2.53 -2.81
C ASP A 77 -10.34 -3.61 -1.76
N TRP A 78 -11.47 -3.54 -1.06
CA TRP A 78 -11.87 -4.58 -0.11
C TRP A 78 -12.10 -5.93 -0.79
N GLN A 79 -12.84 -5.95 -1.91
CA GLN A 79 -13.07 -7.15 -2.70
C GLN A 79 -11.76 -7.75 -3.23
N LEU A 80 -10.78 -6.91 -3.57
CA LEU A 80 -9.46 -7.34 -4.02
C LEU A 80 -8.67 -8.04 -2.90
N ILE A 81 -8.61 -7.46 -1.70
CA ILE A 81 -7.76 -7.99 -0.63
C ILE A 81 -8.42 -9.08 0.21
N ARG A 82 -9.74 -9.10 0.30
CA ARG A 82 -10.50 -10.00 1.19
C ARG A 82 -10.16 -11.49 0.97
N PRO A 83 -10.08 -12.03 -0.26
CA PRO A 83 -9.74 -13.45 -0.46
C PRO A 83 -8.35 -13.83 0.11
N TYR A 84 -7.40 -12.90 0.11
CA TYR A 84 -6.07 -13.11 0.69
C TYR A 84 -6.11 -13.08 2.23
N LEU A 85 -6.97 -12.24 2.81
CA LEU A 85 -7.22 -12.25 4.25
C LEU A 85 -7.92 -13.54 4.69
N GLU A 86 -8.87 -14.06 3.90
CA GLU A 86 -9.57 -15.33 4.17
C GLU A 86 -8.59 -16.51 4.12
N GLU A 87 -7.65 -16.51 3.18
CA GLU A 87 -6.61 -17.54 3.14
C GLU A 87 -5.65 -17.43 4.34
N ASN A 88 -5.31 -16.21 4.79
CA ASN A 88 -4.54 -16.02 6.01
C ASN A 88 -5.29 -16.48 7.27
N GLU A 89 -6.61 -16.26 7.33
CA GLU A 89 -7.46 -16.77 8.41
C GLU A 89 -7.41 -18.31 8.44
N ARG A 90 -7.54 -18.96 7.27
CA ARG A 90 -7.48 -20.42 7.15
C ARG A 90 -6.11 -21.00 7.50
N LEU A 91 -5.02 -20.34 7.10
CA LEU A 91 -3.66 -20.83 7.26
C LEU A 91 -3.07 -20.53 8.64
N PHE A 92 -3.39 -19.38 9.23
CA PHE A 92 -2.75 -18.87 10.44
C PHE A 92 -3.70 -18.68 11.62
N GLY A 93 -5.01 -18.88 11.43
CA GLY A 93 -6.01 -18.68 12.47
C GLY A 93 -6.22 -17.20 12.84
N ILE A 94 -5.93 -16.28 11.92
CA ILE A 94 -6.10 -14.83 12.10
C ILE A 94 -7.52 -14.45 11.65
N SER A 95 -8.44 -14.27 12.59
CA SER A 95 -9.82 -13.96 12.27
C SER A 95 -9.97 -12.58 11.63
N ILE A 96 -10.64 -12.51 10.48
CA ILE A 96 -10.91 -11.23 9.83
C ILE A 96 -11.79 -10.36 10.72
N GLU A 97 -12.88 -10.90 11.25
CA GLU A 97 -13.81 -10.13 12.07
C GLU A 97 -13.24 -9.84 13.46
N GLN A 98 -12.74 -10.87 14.14
CA GLN A 98 -12.36 -10.76 15.56
C GLN A 98 -10.99 -10.13 15.77
N ASP A 99 -10.03 -10.39 14.87
CA ASP A 99 -8.66 -9.90 15.06
C ASP A 99 -8.36 -8.66 14.20
N LEU A 100 -8.86 -8.63 12.96
CA LEU A 100 -8.53 -7.52 12.04
C LEU A 100 -9.55 -6.38 12.11
N LEU A 101 -10.85 -6.65 12.05
CA LEU A 101 -11.90 -5.62 11.98
C LEU A 101 -12.43 -5.17 13.35
N THR A 102 -12.20 -5.95 14.41
CA THR A 102 -12.56 -5.54 15.77
C THR A 102 -11.49 -4.62 16.34
N VAL A 103 -11.86 -3.36 16.56
CA VAL A 103 -10.97 -2.33 17.11
C VAL A 103 -11.61 -1.74 18.35
N GLY A 104 -10.90 -1.81 19.48
CA GLY A 104 -11.43 -1.36 20.77
C GLY A 104 -12.70 -2.12 21.20
N GLY A 105 -12.78 -3.42 20.87
CA GLY A 105 -13.90 -4.29 21.23
C GLY A 105 -15.17 -4.10 20.39
N ARG A 106 -15.10 -3.38 19.27
CA ARG A 106 -16.24 -3.20 18.34
C ARG A 106 -15.80 -3.54 16.92
N VAL A 107 -16.60 -4.33 16.21
CA VAL A 107 -16.43 -4.56 14.78
C VAL A 107 -16.60 -3.22 14.05
N ARG A 108 -15.65 -2.91 13.17
CA ARG A 108 -15.60 -1.69 12.37
C ARG A 108 -15.79 -2.00 10.90
N ASP A 109 -16.22 -0.99 10.15
CA ASP A 109 -16.24 -1.09 8.69
C ASP A 109 -14.79 -1.20 8.18
N PRO A 110 -14.50 -2.03 7.15
CA PRO A 110 -13.16 -2.13 6.59
C PRO A 110 -12.54 -0.78 6.19
N ARG A 111 -13.35 0.19 5.77
CA ARG A 111 -12.89 1.55 5.40
C ARG A 111 -12.47 2.39 6.61
N GLU A 112 -12.91 2.05 7.81
CA GLU A 112 -12.44 2.66 9.07
C GLU A 112 -11.11 2.04 9.54
N VAL A 113 -10.79 0.83 9.06
CA VAL A 113 -9.65 0.04 9.54
C VAL A 113 -8.49 0.07 8.56
N TYR A 114 -8.75 -0.03 7.25
CA TYR A 114 -7.71 -0.09 6.23
C TYR A 114 -7.52 1.24 5.54
N ARG A 115 -6.25 1.58 5.28
CA ARG A 115 -5.86 2.74 4.49
C ARG A 115 -5.07 2.29 3.29
N LYS A 116 -5.35 2.91 2.15
CA LYS A 116 -4.66 2.66 0.89
C LYS A 116 -3.53 3.67 0.73
N VAL A 117 -2.36 3.16 0.39
CA VAL A 117 -1.24 3.95 -0.14
C VAL A 117 -1.00 3.51 -1.57
N ARG A 118 -0.85 4.44 -2.49
CA ARG A 118 -0.54 4.17 -3.90
C ARG A 118 0.74 4.90 -4.32
N ALA A 119 1.39 4.41 -5.38
CA ALA A 119 2.49 5.13 -6.00
C ALA A 119 2.01 6.48 -6.56
N VAL A 120 2.77 7.54 -6.32
CA VAL A 120 2.66 8.77 -7.09
C VAL A 120 3.40 8.51 -8.40
N GLN A 121 2.72 8.50 -9.55
CA GLN A 121 3.42 8.49 -10.83
C GLN A 121 4.33 9.72 -10.87
N LEU A 122 5.64 9.52 -10.78
CA LEU A 122 6.60 10.57 -11.09
C LEU A 122 6.50 10.87 -12.59
N ALA A 123 5.59 11.77 -12.96
CA ALA A 123 5.54 12.39 -14.29
C ALA A 123 6.80 13.22 -14.61
N VAL A 124 7.81 13.24 -13.72
CA VAL A 124 8.98 14.12 -13.78
C VAL A 124 10.11 13.56 -14.65
N LEU A 125 10.15 12.26 -14.97
CA LEU A 125 11.24 11.68 -15.80
C LEU A 125 10.94 11.63 -17.31
N THR A 126 9.69 11.75 -17.74
CA THR A 126 9.33 11.80 -19.16
C THR A 126 9.46 13.19 -19.78
N GLY A 127 9.63 14.24 -18.96
CA GLY A 127 9.84 15.62 -19.44
C GLY A 127 11.26 15.95 -19.90
N VAL A 128 12.26 15.10 -19.63
CA VAL A 128 13.67 15.37 -19.99
C VAL A 128 14.04 14.75 -21.34
N ALA A 129 13.34 13.71 -21.80
CA ALA A 129 13.63 13.04 -23.07
C ALA A 129 13.17 13.84 -24.31
N ASN A 130 12.17 14.71 -24.18
CA ASN A 130 11.60 15.44 -25.33
C ASN A 130 12.32 16.75 -25.69
N ASN A 131 13.41 17.10 -24.99
CA ASN A 131 14.11 18.36 -25.24
C ASN A 131 15.45 18.20 -25.99
N GLN A 132 15.81 16.98 -26.42
CA GLN A 132 16.98 16.77 -27.28
C GLN A 132 16.66 16.85 -28.78
N ASP A 133 15.42 16.57 -29.19
CA ASP A 133 15.03 16.67 -30.60
C ASP A 133 14.77 18.12 -31.06
N ALA A 134 14.36 19.00 -30.14
CA ALA A 134 14.12 20.42 -30.44
C ALA A 134 15.42 21.24 -30.63
N VAL A 135 16.55 20.78 -30.07
CA VAL A 135 17.84 21.49 -30.18
C VAL A 135 18.56 21.13 -31.48
N LEU A 136 18.38 19.91 -32.01
CA LEU A 136 18.99 19.49 -33.28
C LEU A 136 18.27 20.06 -34.51
N ALA A 137 16.96 20.31 -34.43
CA ALA A 137 16.20 20.92 -35.54
C ALA A 137 16.51 22.41 -35.77
N LYS A 138 17.14 23.10 -34.81
CA LYS A 138 17.51 24.53 -34.91
C LYS A 138 18.93 24.77 -35.43
N ALA A 139 19.73 23.73 -35.59
CA ALA A 139 21.12 23.82 -36.08
C ALA A 139 21.25 23.55 -37.59
N ALA A 140 20.15 23.27 -38.30
CA ALA A 140 20.14 22.93 -39.72
C ALA A 140 19.63 24.05 -40.65
N ASP A 141 19.37 25.25 -40.11
CA ASP A 141 18.81 26.38 -40.88
C ASP A 141 19.71 27.63 -40.91
N HIS A 142 21.03 27.46 -40.72
CA HIS A 142 22.05 28.50 -40.96
C HIS A 142 23.22 27.96 -41.78
#